data_AF-A0AAN7FS35-F1
#
_entry.id   AF-A0AAN7FS35-F1
#
_cell.length_a   1.000
_cell.length_b   1.000
_cell.length_c   1.000
_cell.angle_alpha   90.00
_cell.angle_beta   90.00
_cell.angle_gamma   90.00
#
_symmetry.space_group_name_H-M   'P 1'
#
loop_
_entity.id
_entity.type
_entity.pdbx_description
1 polymer ?
#
loop_
_entity_poly.entity_id
_entity_poly.type
_entity_poly.pdbx_seq_one_letter_code
_entity_poly.pdbx_strand_id
1 'polypeptide(L)'
;MNPKSPLSLLLRPHWYIPTGVLFDLLCAEPERPWNLTVHFRGYPSNILVPCEGEDSVKWSFINSLKEAAYIINGNCKNVMNMSQPDQVELWRSVLNGNLEAYVRISSKLRLGTVGDEYADGGGQGQVKTGRVPVRLYVWSVSEDFDDLEDAPQIDSWDKISYINRPVEIHGEEGNYFTLQDAVKSILPEYFPNKSSTKEESSRDEDENEQTVPSEEGEKYLSENVDTCYPSDNVEIKLVRIQGIEPKMDIPFSWVVKNLTNPEHYLHICVCLKVPQVL
;
A
#
# COMPACT_ATOMS: atom_id res chain seq x y z
N MET A 1 35.92 4.81 -17.32
CA MET A 1 34.81 3.87 -17.62
C MET A 1 34.84 2.78 -16.57
N ASN A 2 34.13 2.98 -15.46
CA ASN A 2 33.96 1.93 -14.47
C ASN A 2 33.10 0.82 -15.11
N PRO A 3 33.52 -0.45 -15.07
CA PRO A 3 32.63 -1.53 -15.45
C PRO A 3 31.48 -1.54 -14.44
N LYS A 4 30.28 -1.11 -14.86
CA LYS A 4 29.04 -1.27 -14.09
C LYS A 4 29.00 -2.74 -13.63
N SER A 5 29.00 -2.95 -12.32
CA SER A 5 29.02 -4.26 -11.69
C SER A 5 27.83 -5.11 -12.18
N PRO A 6 28.01 -6.42 -12.43
CA PRO A 6 26.94 -7.31 -12.88
C PRO A 6 26.08 -7.77 -11.69
N LEU A 7 25.62 -6.85 -10.84
CA LEU A 7 24.92 -7.17 -9.58
C LEU A 7 23.40 -6.97 -9.62
N SER A 8 22.84 -6.50 -10.74
CA SER A 8 21.40 -6.62 -11.02
C SER A 8 20.91 -8.08 -11.16
N LEU A 9 21.76 -9.07 -10.84
CA LEU A 9 21.59 -10.50 -11.05
C LEU A 9 21.03 -11.29 -9.86
N LEU A 10 20.83 -10.68 -8.68
CA LEU A 10 20.46 -11.44 -7.47
C LEU A 10 18.98 -11.40 -7.09
N LEU A 11 18.22 -10.39 -7.50
CA LEU A 11 16.81 -10.31 -7.12
C LEU A 11 15.95 -11.20 -8.01
N ARG A 12 15.39 -12.22 -7.39
CA ARG A 12 14.51 -13.20 -8.04
C ARG A 12 13.10 -12.62 -8.12
N PRO A 13 12.53 -12.38 -9.32
CA PRO A 13 11.21 -11.76 -9.43
C PRO A 13 10.13 -12.64 -8.82
N HIS A 14 9.34 -12.08 -7.91
CA HIS A 14 8.13 -12.74 -7.41
C HIS A 14 7.05 -12.66 -8.50
N TRP A 15 6.76 -13.78 -9.17
CA TRP A 15 5.87 -13.83 -10.33
C TRP A 15 4.43 -13.37 -10.06
N TYR A 16 4.02 -13.34 -8.79
CA TYR A 16 2.72 -12.86 -8.36
C TYR A 16 2.66 -11.33 -8.18
N ILE A 17 3.79 -10.63 -8.26
CA ILE A 17 3.85 -9.16 -8.29
C ILE A 17 3.75 -8.71 -9.77
N PRO A 18 2.89 -7.73 -10.10
CA PRO A 18 2.77 -7.23 -11.46
C PRO A 18 4.12 -6.76 -12.03
N THR A 19 4.39 -7.07 -13.30
CA THR A 19 5.66 -6.76 -13.98
C THR A 19 6.05 -5.29 -13.88
N GLY A 20 5.08 -4.37 -14.05
CA GLY A 20 5.33 -2.93 -13.93
C GLY A 20 5.74 -2.52 -12.52
N VAL A 21 5.18 -3.15 -11.49
CA VAL A 21 5.53 -2.89 -10.08
C VAL A 21 6.93 -3.39 -9.77
N LEU A 22 7.31 -4.57 -10.29
CA LEU A 22 8.68 -5.07 -10.18
C LEU A 22 9.68 -4.11 -10.83
N PHE A 23 9.36 -3.58 -12.00
CA PHE A 23 10.20 -2.61 -12.68
C PHE A 23 10.30 -1.29 -11.89
N ASP A 24 9.15 -0.75 -11.44
CA ASP A 24 9.07 0.49 -10.66
C ASP A 24 9.90 0.42 -9.37
N LEU A 25 9.89 -0.76 -8.72
CA LEU A 25 10.57 -1.01 -7.46
C LEU A 25 12.07 -1.27 -7.63
N LEU A 26 12.45 -2.09 -8.61
CA LEU A 26 13.83 -2.58 -8.76
C LEU A 26 14.72 -1.68 -9.62
N CYS A 27 14.12 -0.78 -10.39
CA CYS A 27 14.84 0.14 -11.26
C CYS A 27 14.59 1.59 -10.81
N ALA A 28 15.40 2.09 -9.88
CA ALA A 28 15.34 3.48 -9.42
C ALA A 28 15.39 4.44 -10.62
N GLU A 29 16.37 4.23 -11.51
CA GLU A 29 16.41 4.82 -12.84
C GLU A 29 15.93 3.81 -13.89
N PRO A 30 14.89 4.13 -14.68
CA PRO A 30 14.30 3.22 -15.65
C PRO A 30 15.14 3.12 -16.94
N GLU A 31 16.36 2.58 -16.85
CA GLU A 31 17.15 2.25 -18.04
C GLU A 31 16.42 1.16 -18.87
N ARG A 32 16.27 1.41 -20.18
CA ARG A 32 15.61 0.49 -21.12
C ARG A 32 16.62 -0.05 -22.14
N PRO A 33 16.56 -1.34 -22.50
CA PRO A 33 15.59 -2.35 -22.08
C PRO A 33 15.86 -2.92 -20.66
N TRP A 34 14.82 -3.48 -20.02
CA TRP A 34 14.97 -4.15 -18.72
C TRP A 34 15.79 -5.44 -18.88
N ASN A 35 16.95 -5.50 -18.22
CA ASN A 35 17.89 -6.61 -18.31
C ASN A 35 17.51 -7.74 -17.34
N LEU A 36 16.86 -8.78 -17.87
CA LEU A 36 16.48 -9.97 -17.12
C LEU A 36 17.45 -11.12 -17.38
N THR A 37 17.83 -11.85 -16.33
CA THR A 37 18.62 -13.09 -16.44
C THR A 37 17.77 -14.30 -16.12
N VAL A 38 17.73 -15.24 -17.06
CA VAL A 38 16.95 -16.48 -16.95
C VAL A 38 17.81 -17.58 -16.34
N HIS A 39 17.30 -18.19 -15.26
CA HIS A 39 17.95 -19.32 -14.59
C HIS A 39 17.14 -20.59 -14.81
N PHE A 40 17.81 -21.67 -15.24
CA PHE A 40 17.19 -23.00 -15.45
C PHE A 40 17.51 -24.01 -14.33
N ARG A 41 18.39 -23.67 -13.38
CA ARG A 41 18.84 -24.53 -12.29
C ARG A 41 18.98 -23.72 -11.00
N GLY A 42 18.95 -24.42 -9.86
CA GLY A 42 19.07 -23.78 -8.55
C GLY A 42 17.85 -22.91 -8.22
N TYR A 43 16.65 -23.48 -8.38
CA TYR A 43 15.41 -22.77 -8.07
C TYR A 43 15.36 -22.41 -6.57
N PRO A 44 15.14 -21.13 -6.21
CA PRO A 44 15.18 -20.67 -4.82
C PRO A 44 13.87 -21.00 -4.10
N SER A 45 13.61 -22.28 -3.82
CA SER A 45 12.37 -22.75 -3.18
C SER A 45 12.11 -22.16 -1.79
N ASN A 46 13.14 -21.60 -1.15
CA ASN A 46 13.05 -20.95 0.15
C ASN A 46 12.49 -19.51 0.07
N ILE A 47 12.49 -18.90 -1.10
CA ILE A 47 12.06 -17.49 -1.30
C ILE A 47 10.91 -17.41 -2.30
N LEU A 48 10.91 -18.25 -3.35
CA LEU A 48 9.90 -18.21 -4.41
C LEU A 48 9.00 -19.44 -4.42
N VAL A 49 7.69 -19.21 -4.43
CA VAL A 49 6.68 -20.23 -4.73
C VAL A 49 6.77 -20.62 -6.21
N PRO A 50 6.85 -21.91 -6.58
CA PRO A 50 6.83 -22.34 -7.97
C PRO A 50 5.56 -21.87 -8.71
N CYS A 51 5.70 -21.46 -9.97
CA CYS A 51 4.57 -21.26 -10.86
C CYS A 51 4.32 -22.54 -11.65
N GLU A 52 3.26 -23.28 -11.29
CA GLU A 52 2.96 -24.61 -11.84
C GLU A 52 2.17 -24.56 -13.16
N GLY A 53 1.91 -23.36 -13.69
CA GLY A 53 1.25 -23.16 -14.98
C GLY A 53 0.34 -21.93 -15.00
N GLU A 54 -0.39 -21.76 -16.10
CA GLU A 54 -1.32 -20.64 -16.29
C GLU A 54 -2.39 -20.60 -15.20
N ASP A 55 -2.90 -21.77 -14.79
CA ASP A 55 -3.93 -21.87 -13.76
C ASP A 55 -3.45 -21.27 -12.42
N SER A 56 -2.18 -21.46 -12.04
CA SER A 56 -1.63 -20.85 -10.82
C SER A 56 -1.70 -19.32 -10.87
N VAL A 57 -1.39 -18.73 -12.03
CA VAL A 57 -1.44 -17.27 -12.23
C VAL A 57 -2.89 -16.79 -12.20
N LYS A 58 -3.79 -17.50 -12.88
CA LYS A 58 -5.23 -17.23 -12.87
C LYS A 58 -5.79 -17.25 -11.45
N TRP A 59 -5.47 -18.27 -10.66
CA TRP A 59 -5.95 -18.36 -9.28
C TRP A 59 -5.36 -17.26 -8.39
N SER A 60 -4.09 -16.90 -8.58
CA SER A 60 -3.47 -15.76 -7.89
C SER A 60 -4.20 -14.44 -8.18
N PHE A 61 -4.55 -14.20 -9.45
CA PHE A 61 -5.34 -13.03 -9.86
C PHE A 61 -6.75 -13.04 -9.23
N ILE A 62 -7.47 -14.16 -9.33
CA ILE A 62 -8.83 -14.28 -8.78
C ILE A 62 -8.83 -14.14 -7.24
N ASN A 63 -7.81 -14.67 -6.55
CA ASN A 63 -7.69 -14.51 -5.11
C ASN A 63 -7.43 -13.06 -4.72
N SER A 64 -6.53 -12.36 -5.42
CA SER A 64 -6.32 -10.93 -5.21
C SER A 64 -7.60 -10.13 -5.42
N LEU A 65 -8.37 -10.44 -6.47
CA LEU A 65 -9.65 -9.79 -6.74
C LEU A 65 -10.69 -10.04 -5.63
N LYS A 66 -10.73 -11.25 -5.05
CA LYS A 66 -11.61 -11.57 -3.91
C LYS A 66 -11.23 -10.80 -2.65
N GLU A 67 -9.94 -10.69 -2.36
CA GLU A 67 -9.43 -9.91 -1.23
C GLU A 67 -9.78 -8.44 -1.40
N ALA A 68 -9.52 -7.86 -2.57
CA ALA A 68 -9.89 -6.49 -2.90
C ALA A 68 -11.40 -6.26 -2.74
N ALA A 69 -12.23 -7.18 -3.24
CA ALA A 69 -13.68 -7.12 -3.07
C ALA A 69 -14.11 -7.13 -1.61
N TYR A 70 -13.46 -7.96 -0.78
CA TYR A 70 -13.73 -8.00 0.64
C TYR A 70 -13.38 -6.69 1.34
N ILE A 71 -12.23 -6.09 0.99
CA ILE A 71 -11.81 -4.79 1.53
C ILE A 71 -12.80 -3.67 1.16
N ILE A 72 -13.21 -3.62 -0.11
CA ILE A 72 -14.07 -2.55 -0.65
C ILE A 72 -15.52 -2.69 -0.17
N ASN A 73 -16.09 -3.90 -0.23
CA ASN A 73 -17.52 -4.13 -0.02
C ASN A 73 -17.86 -4.84 1.31
N GLY A 74 -16.85 -5.26 2.08
CA GLY A 74 -17.00 -6.09 3.28
C GLY A 74 -17.31 -7.57 2.99
N ASN A 75 -17.39 -7.97 1.71
CA ASN A 75 -17.60 -9.35 1.28
C ASN A 75 -17.13 -9.57 -0.17
N CYS A 76 -16.90 -10.83 -0.56
CA CYS A 76 -16.48 -11.19 -1.91
C CYS A 76 -17.58 -11.82 -2.78
N LYS A 77 -18.87 -11.66 -2.41
CA LYS A 77 -20.00 -12.34 -3.09
C LYS A 77 -20.09 -11.96 -4.56
N ASN A 78 -19.79 -10.72 -4.93
CA ASN A 78 -19.83 -10.27 -6.32
C ASN A 78 -18.84 -11.02 -7.21
N VAL A 79 -17.66 -11.35 -6.68
CA VAL A 79 -16.65 -12.14 -7.39
C VAL A 79 -17.01 -13.63 -7.37
N MET A 80 -17.47 -14.14 -6.22
CA MET A 80 -17.82 -15.56 -6.05
C MET A 80 -19.06 -15.98 -6.86
N ASN A 81 -20.04 -15.09 -7.01
CA ASN A 81 -21.28 -15.35 -7.74
C ASN A 81 -21.16 -15.06 -9.25
N MET A 82 -19.97 -14.68 -9.72
CA MET A 82 -19.71 -14.51 -11.14
C MET A 82 -19.88 -15.85 -11.86
N SER A 83 -20.56 -15.82 -13.01
CA SER A 83 -20.74 -17.03 -13.84
C SER A 83 -19.38 -17.57 -14.30
N GLN A 84 -19.26 -18.88 -14.49
CA GLN A 84 -18.02 -19.48 -15.02
C GLN A 84 -17.57 -18.85 -16.36
N PRO A 85 -18.48 -18.57 -17.32
CA PRO A 85 -18.12 -17.83 -18.53
C PRO A 85 -17.54 -16.44 -18.24
N ASP A 86 -18.15 -15.66 -17.34
CA ASP A 86 -17.65 -14.33 -16.99
C ASP A 86 -16.28 -14.40 -16.32
N GLN A 87 -16.01 -15.39 -15.44
CA GLN A 87 -14.70 -15.55 -14.80
C GLN A 87 -13.60 -15.88 -15.82
N VAL A 88 -13.91 -16.75 -16.79
CA VAL A 88 -12.99 -17.11 -17.87
C VAL A 88 -12.76 -15.92 -18.80
N GLU A 89 -13.82 -15.17 -19.12
CA GLU A 89 -13.73 -14.00 -19.99
C GLU A 89 -12.96 -12.86 -19.31
N LEU A 90 -13.13 -12.66 -18.00
CA LEU A 90 -12.35 -11.71 -17.21
C LEU A 90 -10.87 -12.07 -17.26
N TRP A 91 -10.50 -13.31 -16.96
CA TRP A 91 -9.12 -13.77 -17.03
C TRP A 91 -8.52 -13.59 -18.42
N ARG A 92 -9.24 -14.02 -19.47
CA ARG A 92 -8.79 -13.87 -20.86
C ARG A 92 -8.66 -12.42 -21.28
N SER A 93 -9.48 -11.51 -20.75
CA SER A 93 -9.37 -10.08 -21.06
C SER A 93 -8.05 -9.51 -20.53
N VAL A 94 -7.64 -9.90 -19.32
CA VAL A 94 -6.36 -9.50 -18.72
C VAL A 94 -5.19 -10.14 -19.48
N LEU A 95 -5.24 -11.46 -19.71
CA LEU A 95 -4.17 -12.20 -20.40
C LEU A 95 -3.88 -11.66 -21.81
N ASN A 96 -4.92 -11.26 -22.55
CA ASN A 96 -4.79 -10.75 -23.91
C ASN A 96 -4.69 -9.22 -24.00
N GLY A 97 -4.71 -8.49 -22.88
CA GLY A 97 -4.71 -7.03 -22.89
C GLY A 97 -5.95 -6.38 -23.54
N ASN A 98 -7.11 -7.04 -23.47
CA ASN A 98 -8.36 -6.52 -24.04
C ASN A 98 -9.10 -5.64 -23.03
N LEU A 99 -8.85 -4.33 -23.09
CA LEU A 99 -9.44 -3.35 -22.18
C LEU A 99 -10.97 -3.29 -22.27
N GLU A 100 -11.55 -3.34 -23.47
CA GLU A 100 -13.00 -3.24 -23.65
C GLU A 100 -13.74 -4.43 -23.01
N ALA A 101 -13.22 -5.64 -23.21
CA ALA A 101 -13.77 -6.84 -22.59
C ALA A 101 -13.61 -6.80 -21.06
N TYR A 102 -12.45 -6.35 -20.58
CA TYR A 102 -12.19 -6.19 -19.16
C TYR A 102 -13.20 -5.24 -18.52
N VAL A 103 -13.36 -4.02 -19.05
CA VAL A 103 -14.28 -2.99 -18.51
C VAL A 103 -15.74 -3.47 -18.53
N ARG A 104 -16.16 -4.17 -19.59
CA ARG A 104 -17.51 -4.73 -19.70
C ARG A 104 -17.81 -5.74 -18.59
N ILE A 105 -16.85 -6.56 -18.19
CA ILE A 105 -17.07 -7.60 -17.16
C ILE A 105 -16.83 -7.03 -15.75
N SER A 106 -15.78 -6.22 -15.56
CA SER A 106 -15.45 -5.63 -14.27
C SER A 106 -16.52 -4.67 -13.77
N SER A 107 -17.23 -3.96 -14.67
CA SER A 107 -18.40 -3.16 -14.30
C SER A 107 -19.51 -3.97 -13.62
N LYS A 108 -19.65 -5.28 -13.94
CA LYS A 108 -20.61 -6.18 -13.29
C LYS A 108 -20.23 -6.52 -11.84
N LEU A 109 -18.94 -6.43 -11.47
CA LEU A 109 -18.46 -6.73 -10.13
C LEU A 109 -18.90 -5.70 -9.08
N ARG A 110 -19.34 -4.51 -9.52
CA ARG A 110 -19.80 -3.41 -8.65
C ARG A 110 -18.81 -3.14 -7.50
N LEU A 111 -17.52 -3.16 -7.82
CA LEU A 111 -16.45 -2.76 -6.92
C LEU A 111 -16.36 -1.24 -7.01
N GLY A 112 -17.10 -0.55 -6.13
CA GLY A 112 -17.16 0.91 -6.16
C GLY A 112 -15.80 1.52 -5.79
N THR A 113 -15.29 2.41 -6.62
CA THR A 113 -14.22 3.34 -6.23
C THR A 113 -14.82 4.61 -5.66
N VAL A 114 -14.17 5.21 -4.66
CA VAL A 114 -14.59 6.45 -4.01
C VAL A 114 -14.87 7.55 -5.05
N GLY A 115 -16.10 8.07 -5.09
CA GLY A 115 -16.51 9.18 -5.97
C GLY A 115 -17.79 9.01 -6.81
N ASP A 116 -18.45 7.85 -6.82
CA ASP A 116 -19.72 7.65 -7.55
C ASP A 116 -20.95 8.15 -6.75
N GLU A 117 -20.90 9.37 -6.22
CA GLU A 117 -21.99 9.97 -5.42
C GLU A 117 -23.08 10.66 -6.25
N TYR A 118 -22.98 10.69 -7.58
CA TYR A 118 -23.93 11.43 -8.43
C TYR A 118 -24.75 10.59 -9.41
N ALA A 119 -24.66 9.26 -9.36
CA ALA A 119 -25.47 8.41 -10.23
C ALA A 119 -25.83 7.09 -9.53
N ASP A 120 -26.87 7.13 -8.71
CA ASP A 120 -28.08 6.28 -8.85
C ASP A 120 -28.84 6.29 -7.53
N GLY A 121 -30.12 6.68 -7.59
CA GLY A 121 -31.01 6.74 -6.44
C GLY A 121 -31.56 5.37 -6.09
N GLY A 122 -31.69 5.09 -4.80
CA GLY A 122 -32.64 4.09 -4.29
C GLY A 122 -32.12 2.65 -4.16
N GLY A 123 -31.18 2.42 -3.23
CA GLY A 123 -30.85 1.08 -2.75
C GLY A 123 -30.51 1.10 -1.26
N GLN A 124 -31.28 0.37 -0.45
CA GLN A 124 -31.08 0.26 1.01
C GLN A 124 -29.71 -0.35 1.36
N GLY A 125 -28.97 0.32 2.26
CA GLY A 125 -28.25 -0.33 3.35
C GLY A 125 -26.90 -0.98 3.09
N GLN A 126 -26.03 -0.43 2.24
CA GLN A 126 -24.61 -0.83 2.25
C GLN A 126 -23.71 0.41 2.41
N VAL A 127 -23.17 0.58 3.61
CA VAL A 127 -22.18 1.61 3.92
C VAL A 127 -20.95 1.33 3.05
N LYS A 128 -20.74 2.11 1.97
CA LYS A 128 -19.50 2.05 1.19
C LYS A 128 -18.39 2.53 2.12
N THR A 129 -17.43 1.66 2.42
CA THR A 129 -16.47 1.86 3.52
C THR A 129 -15.35 2.86 3.23
N GLY A 130 -15.31 3.46 2.03
CA GLY A 130 -14.21 4.34 1.61
C GLY A 130 -12.83 3.64 1.62
N ARG A 131 -12.81 2.31 1.76
CA ARG A 131 -11.60 1.50 1.92
C ARG A 131 -11.01 1.13 0.59
N VAL A 132 -9.72 1.41 0.44
CA VAL A 132 -8.94 1.16 -0.76
C VAL A 132 -7.94 0.03 -0.47
N PRO A 133 -7.95 -1.07 -1.23
CA PRO A 133 -6.90 -2.09 -1.14
C PRO A 133 -5.55 -1.53 -1.63
N VAL A 134 -4.56 -1.45 -0.76
CA VAL A 134 -3.22 -0.94 -1.10
C VAL A 134 -2.15 -2.00 -0.80
N ARG A 135 -1.26 -2.19 -1.77
CA ARG A 135 -0.02 -2.96 -1.63
C ARG A 135 1.15 -1.98 -1.75
N LEU A 136 1.80 -1.74 -0.63
CA LEU A 136 2.93 -0.82 -0.49
C LEU A 136 4.23 -1.62 -0.47
N TYR A 137 5.17 -1.24 -1.33
CA TYR A 137 6.51 -1.80 -1.41
C TYR A 137 7.49 -0.72 -0.98
N VAL A 138 8.09 -0.90 0.19
CA VAL A 138 8.95 0.11 0.82
C VAL A 138 10.39 -0.34 0.71
N TRP A 139 11.19 0.42 -0.01
CA TRP A 139 12.64 0.26 -0.04
C TRP A 139 13.26 1.28 0.92
N SER A 140 13.90 0.79 1.98
CA SER A 140 14.54 1.63 2.99
C SER A 140 16.04 1.78 2.70
N VAL A 141 16.50 3.03 2.60
CA VAL A 141 17.90 3.40 2.38
C VAL A 141 18.43 4.16 3.58
N SER A 142 19.64 3.83 4.03
CA SER A 142 20.32 4.54 5.12
C SER A 142 21.17 5.71 4.64
N GLU A 143 21.68 5.61 3.41
CA GLU A 143 22.51 6.62 2.77
C GLU A 143 21.61 7.69 2.15
N ASP A 144 22.01 8.96 2.30
CA ASP A 144 21.36 10.07 1.63
C ASP A 144 21.87 10.16 0.19
N PHE A 145 20.97 10.44 -0.74
CA PHE A 145 21.28 10.74 -2.12
C PHE A 145 20.32 11.81 -2.63
N ASP A 146 20.85 12.68 -3.49
CA ASP A 146 20.10 13.78 -4.10
C ASP A 146 19.51 13.33 -5.45
N ASP A 147 20.26 12.57 -6.24
CA ASP A 147 19.88 12.08 -7.55
C ASP A 147 19.60 10.56 -7.54
N LEU A 148 18.63 10.11 -8.34
CA LEU A 148 18.27 8.68 -8.46
C LEU A 148 19.40 7.83 -9.07
N GLU A 149 20.32 8.45 -9.83
CA GLU A 149 21.50 7.80 -10.40
C GLU A 149 22.48 7.32 -9.31
N ASP A 150 22.52 8.04 -8.18
CA ASP A 150 23.36 7.74 -7.03
C ASP A 150 22.66 6.85 -6.00
N ALA A 151 21.40 6.48 -6.25
CA ALA A 151 20.63 5.65 -5.33
C ALA A 151 21.28 4.25 -5.19
N PRO A 152 21.37 3.70 -3.96
CA PRO A 152 21.97 2.39 -3.75
C PRO A 152 21.27 1.30 -4.58
N GLN A 153 22.01 0.30 -5.03
CA GLN A 153 21.37 -0.82 -5.74
C GLN A 153 20.62 -1.72 -4.76
N ILE A 154 19.41 -2.14 -5.15
CA ILE A 154 18.70 -3.20 -4.44
C ILE A 154 19.33 -4.53 -4.85
N ASP A 155 19.97 -5.20 -3.89
CA ASP A 155 20.69 -6.47 -4.06
C ASP A 155 20.00 -7.65 -3.35
N SER A 156 19.18 -7.39 -2.33
CA SER A 156 18.38 -8.39 -1.59
C SER A 156 16.95 -7.91 -1.32
N TRP A 157 16.00 -8.86 -1.34
CA TRP A 157 14.60 -8.63 -0.97
C TRP A 157 14.45 -8.26 0.51
N ASP A 158 15.45 -8.53 1.36
CA ASP A 158 15.46 -8.14 2.77
C ASP A 158 15.44 -6.62 2.98
N LYS A 159 15.85 -5.84 1.97
CA LYS A 159 15.80 -4.38 1.97
C LYS A 159 14.43 -3.82 1.58
N ILE A 160 13.50 -4.69 1.17
CA ILE A 160 12.16 -4.32 0.72
C ILE A 160 11.13 -4.85 1.73
N SER A 161 10.42 -3.92 2.37
CA SER A 161 9.26 -4.25 3.18
C SER A 161 7.99 -4.25 2.34
N TYR A 162 7.23 -5.34 2.41
CA TYR A 162 5.92 -5.46 1.76
C TYR A 162 4.79 -5.29 2.77
N ILE A 163 3.90 -4.33 2.51
CA ILE A 163 2.75 -4.04 3.36
C ILE A 163 1.48 -4.15 2.53
N ASN A 164 0.56 -5.01 2.96
CA ASN A 164 -0.76 -5.18 2.36
C ASN A 164 -1.83 -4.74 3.36
N ARG A 165 -2.30 -3.48 3.24
CA ARG A 165 -3.26 -2.88 4.18
C ARG A 165 -4.28 -2.00 3.46
N PRO A 166 -5.53 -1.94 3.94
CA PRO A 166 -6.51 -1.01 3.42
C PRO A 166 -6.18 0.43 3.85
N VAL A 167 -6.48 1.40 2.99
CA VAL A 167 -6.47 2.84 3.32
C VAL A 167 -7.90 3.35 3.33
N GLU A 168 -8.29 4.03 4.41
CA GLU A 168 -9.60 4.65 4.54
C GLU A 168 -9.52 6.10 4.06
N ILE A 169 -10.32 6.43 3.04
CA ILE A 169 -10.45 7.81 2.55
C ILE A 169 -11.42 8.55 3.46
N HIS A 170 -10.88 9.47 4.26
CA HIS A 170 -11.67 10.37 5.10
C HIS A 170 -11.94 11.65 4.31
N GLY A 171 -13.21 11.93 4.03
CA GLY A 171 -13.62 13.24 3.54
C GLY A 171 -13.87 14.14 4.74
N GLU A 172 -12.90 14.97 5.13
CA GLU A 172 -13.14 16.03 6.10
C GLU A 172 -13.64 17.29 5.38
N GLU A 173 -14.53 18.05 6.01
CA GLU A 173 -15.10 19.27 5.43
C GLU A 173 -13.99 20.29 5.13
N GLY A 174 -13.66 20.44 3.85
CA GLY A 174 -12.80 21.52 3.33
C GLY A 174 -11.45 21.09 2.74
N ASN A 175 -10.96 19.89 3.04
CA ASN A 175 -9.70 19.37 2.48
C ASN A 175 -9.87 17.95 1.93
N TYR A 176 -9.22 17.66 0.80
CA TYR A 176 -9.23 16.33 0.20
C TYR A 176 -8.06 15.49 0.75
N PHE A 177 -8.32 14.20 0.97
CA PHE A 177 -7.29 13.23 1.38
C PHE A 177 -6.25 13.05 0.27
N THR A 178 -4.99 13.38 0.55
CA THR A 178 -3.91 13.40 -0.45
C THR A 178 -3.18 12.06 -0.56
N LEU A 179 -2.39 11.87 -1.61
CA LEU A 179 -1.48 10.73 -1.72
C LEU A 179 -0.48 10.68 -0.56
N GLN A 180 -0.02 11.84 -0.08
CA GLN A 180 0.86 11.92 1.08
C GLN A 180 0.22 11.35 2.34
N ASP A 181 -1.04 11.71 2.60
CA ASP A 181 -1.79 11.25 3.77
C ASP A 181 -1.99 9.73 3.71
N ALA A 182 -2.30 9.20 2.52
CA ALA A 182 -2.43 7.77 2.29
C ALA A 182 -1.13 7.02 2.61
N VAL A 183 0.02 7.46 2.09
CA VAL A 183 1.31 6.80 2.33
C VAL A 183 1.69 6.87 3.82
N LYS A 184 1.51 8.03 4.46
CA LYS A 184 1.79 8.19 5.90
C LYS A 184 0.88 7.29 6.76
N SER A 185 -0.39 7.15 6.41
CA SER A 185 -1.34 6.31 7.17
C SER A 185 -0.97 4.82 7.18
N ILE A 186 -0.32 4.32 6.12
CA ILE A 186 0.13 2.92 6.03
C ILE A 186 1.41 2.70 6.86
N LEU A 187 2.16 3.78 7.11
CA LEU A 187 3.49 3.78 7.72
C LEU A 187 3.52 4.53 9.07
N PRO A 188 2.70 4.14 10.06
CA PRO A 188 2.63 4.84 11.35
C PRO A 188 3.95 4.76 12.13
N GLU A 189 4.77 3.74 11.89
CA GLU A 189 6.08 3.55 12.53
C GLU A 189 7.09 4.64 12.12
N TYR A 190 6.97 5.15 10.88
CA TYR A 190 7.83 6.20 10.35
C TYR A 190 7.21 7.59 10.48
N PHE A 191 5.88 7.66 10.43
CA PHE A 191 5.11 8.91 10.48
C PHE A 191 4.02 8.80 11.55
N PRO A 192 4.35 8.94 12.84
CA PRO A 192 3.34 8.93 13.89
C PRO A 192 2.35 10.08 13.68
N ASN A 193 1.06 9.76 13.63
CA ASN A 193 0.01 10.76 13.54
C ASN A 193 0.12 11.67 14.77
N LYS A 194 0.33 12.98 14.56
CA LYS A 194 0.10 13.99 15.60
C LYS A 194 -1.41 14.10 15.80
N SER A 195 -2.04 13.12 16.45
CA SER A 195 -3.42 13.28 16.89
C SER A 195 -3.43 14.39 17.92
N SER A 196 -4.12 15.49 17.61
CA SER A 196 -4.51 16.49 18.60
C SER A 196 -5.42 15.80 19.62
N THR A 197 -4.87 15.39 20.75
CA THR A 197 -5.67 15.15 21.95
C THR A 197 -6.14 16.51 22.43
N LYS A 198 -7.26 17.01 21.88
CA LYS A 198 -8.10 17.93 22.64
C LYS A 198 -8.67 17.08 23.77
N GLU A 199 -7.97 17.06 24.90
CA GLU A 199 -8.63 16.75 26.16
C GLU A 199 -9.71 17.80 26.34
N GLU A 200 -10.95 17.42 26.04
CA GLU A 200 -12.11 18.13 26.56
C GLU A 200 -12.05 17.99 28.07
N SER A 201 -11.47 18.99 28.73
CA SER A 201 -11.66 19.22 30.14
C SER A 201 -13.13 19.57 30.35
N SER A 202 -13.97 18.59 30.64
CA SER A 202 -15.27 18.82 31.26
C SER A 202 -14.99 19.37 32.67
N ARG A 203 -15.06 20.70 32.80
CA ARG A 203 -15.18 21.38 34.09
C ARG A 203 -16.62 21.21 34.54
N ASP A 204 -16.88 20.20 35.36
CA ASP A 204 -18.03 20.23 36.26
C ASP A 204 -17.56 20.89 37.56
N GLU A 205 -18.09 22.08 37.80
CA GLU A 205 -18.04 22.76 39.08
C GLU A 205 -18.97 22.02 40.04
N ASP A 206 -18.44 21.54 41.17
CA ASP A 206 -19.21 21.46 42.40
C ASP A 206 -18.27 21.59 43.61
N GLU A 207 -18.40 22.72 44.28
CA GLU A 207 -17.81 23.01 45.59
C GLU A 207 -18.64 22.29 46.67
N ASN A 208 -18.04 21.44 47.51
CA ASN A 208 -18.30 21.53 48.95
C ASN A 208 -17.30 20.78 49.86
N GLU A 209 -16.70 21.56 50.76
CA GLU A 209 -16.37 21.32 52.17
C GLU A 209 -15.63 20.05 52.68
N GLN A 210 -14.39 20.31 53.14
CA GLN A 210 -13.83 20.02 54.48
C GLN A 210 -13.73 18.58 55.00
N THR A 211 -12.51 18.04 55.12
CA THR A 211 -11.78 17.70 56.38
C THR A 211 -10.57 16.76 56.13
N VAL A 212 -9.44 17.04 56.81
CA VAL A 212 -8.14 16.30 56.81
C VAL A 212 -8.10 15.30 58.00
N PRO A 213 -7.04 14.49 58.26
CA PRO A 213 -6.03 13.83 57.41
C PRO A 213 -5.93 12.30 57.71
N SER A 214 -5.17 11.51 56.95
CA SER A 214 -4.33 10.39 57.48
C SER A 214 -3.45 9.76 56.39
N GLU A 215 -2.30 9.28 56.86
CA GLU A 215 -1.08 8.93 56.15
C GLU A 215 -1.05 7.49 55.59
N GLU A 216 -0.01 7.27 54.76
CA GLU A 216 0.81 6.05 54.60
C GLU A 216 0.72 5.29 53.25
N GLY A 217 1.92 5.12 52.66
CA GLY A 217 2.38 4.06 51.75
C GLY A 217 1.57 3.77 50.48
N GLU A 218 2.11 3.75 49.26
CA GLU A 218 3.38 3.16 48.85
C GLU A 218 3.79 3.74 47.49
N LYS A 219 5.10 3.92 47.34
CA LYS A 219 5.77 4.48 46.18
C LYS A 219 6.06 3.35 45.20
N TYR A 220 5.23 3.14 44.18
CA TYR A 220 5.61 2.33 43.02
C TYR A 220 5.98 3.25 41.88
N LEU A 221 7.24 3.08 41.46
CA LEU A 221 7.92 3.81 40.42
C LEU A 221 7.17 3.66 39.09
N SER A 222 6.94 4.80 38.45
CA SER A 222 6.53 4.92 37.06
C SER A 222 7.57 4.24 36.15
N GLU A 223 7.26 3.06 35.63
CA GLU A 223 7.86 2.57 34.38
C GLU A 223 7.06 3.15 33.22
N ASN A 224 7.17 4.47 33.03
CA ASN A 224 7.00 5.03 31.69
C ASN A 224 8.23 4.57 30.90
N VAL A 225 8.09 3.47 30.16
CA VAL A 225 9.00 3.18 29.05
C VAL A 225 8.75 4.28 28.03
N ASP A 226 9.51 5.35 28.20
CA ASP A 226 9.56 6.51 27.34
C ASP A 226 10.30 6.11 26.06
N THR A 227 9.63 5.37 25.16
CA THR A 227 10.10 5.24 23.77
C THR A 227 9.77 6.53 23.03
N CYS A 228 10.45 7.61 23.43
CA CYS A 228 10.46 8.88 22.75
C CYS A 228 11.73 8.97 21.90
N TYR A 229 11.61 8.60 20.63
CA TYR A 229 12.33 9.29 19.57
C TYR A 229 11.30 9.62 18.48
N PRO A 230 10.94 10.89 18.26
CA PRO A 230 10.31 11.24 17.00
C PRO A 230 11.30 10.86 15.89
N SER A 231 10.82 10.14 14.87
CA SER A 231 11.59 9.81 13.66
C SER A 231 11.78 11.08 12.82
N ASP A 232 12.46 12.09 13.37
CA ASP A 232 12.52 13.46 12.84
C ASP A 232 13.31 13.59 11.53
N ASN A 233 13.85 12.48 11.01
CA ASN A 233 14.68 12.48 9.81
C ASN A 233 14.26 11.43 8.77
N VAL A 234 13.07 10.83 8.87
CA VAL A 234 12.57 9.92 7.81
C VAL A 234 12.00 10.72 6.66
N GLU A 235 12.56 10.53 5.47
CA GLU A 235 12.21 11.29 4.26
C GLU A 235 11.71 10.34 3.17
N ILE A 236 10.60 10.70 2.52
CA ILE A 236 10.12 10.01 1.32
C ILE A 236 10.90 10.57 0.12
N LYS A 237 11.84 9.80 -0.41
CA LYS A 237 12.66 10.20 -1.57
C LYS A 237 11.94 9.99 -2.90
N LEU A 238 11.13 8.93 -2.99
CA LEU A 238 10.46 8.55 -4.22
C LEU A 238 9.13 7.88 -3.94
N VAL A 239 8.11 8.22 -4.72
CA VAL A 239 6.85 7.47 -4.81
C VAL A 239 6.56 7.19 -6.28
N ARG A 240 6.43 5.91 -6.63
CA ARG A 240 6.16 5.49 -8.00
C ARG A 240 4.93 4.58 -8.07
N ILE A 241 4.06 4.88 -9.02
CA ILE A 241 2.82 4.15 -9.28
C ILE A 241 2.67 4.06 -10.81
N GLN A 242 2.59 2.86 -11.38
CA GLN A 242 2.44 2.65 -12.83
C GLN A 242 3.53 3.33 -13.68
N GLY A 243 4.77 3.36 -13.19
CA GLY A 243 5.90 3.96 -13.89
C GLY A 243 5.94 5.49 -13.90
N ILE A 244 5.06 6.16 -13.14
CA ILE A 244 5.07 7.62 -12.99
C ILE A 244 5.31 8.03 -11.53
N GLU A 245 5.76 9.27 -11.36
CA GLU A 245 6.03 9.91 -10.07
C GLU A 245 4.95 10.98 -9.80
N PRO A 246 3.78 10.57 -9.28
CA PRO A 246 2.71 11.51 -8.97
C PRO A 246 3.15 12.49 -7.88
N LYS A 247 2.67 13.74 -7.97
CA LYS A 247 2.89 14.70 -6.88
C LYS A 247 2.16 14.25 -5.62
N MET A 248 2.79 14.47 -4.46
CA MET A 248 2.27 14.00 -3.18
C MET A 248 0.98 14.71 -2.72
N ASP A 249 0.72 15.90 -3.27
CA ASP A 249 -0.46 16.72 -3.00
C ASP A 249 -1.67 16.35 -3.86
N ILE A 250 -1.59 15.40 -4.79
CA ILE A 250 -2.76 15.04 -5.60
C ILE A 250 -3.83 14.30 -4.76
N PRO A 251 -5.13 14.46 -5.10
CA PRO A 251 -6.19 13.72 -4.42
C PRO A 251 -6.01 12.21 -4.55
N PHE A 252 -5.99 11.50 -3.41
CA PHE A 252 -5.81 10.04 -3.41
C PHE A 252 -6.96 9.32 -4.13
N SER A 253 -8.18 9.85 -4.07
CA SER A 253 -9.32 9.33 -4.85
C SER A 253 -9.05 9.33 -6.36
N TRP A 254 -8.35 10.35 -6.88
CA TRP A 254 -7.95 10.40 -8.28
C TRP A 254 -6.91 9.32 -8.60
N VAL A 255 -5.93 9.11 -7.71
CA VAL A 255 -4.92 8.04 -7.85
C VAL A 255 -5.60 6.68 -7.94
N VAL A 256 -6.50 6.38 -7.02
CA VAL A 256 -7.23 5.12 -6.98
C VAL A 256 -8.06 4.92 -8.24
N LYS A 257 -8.76 5.95 -8.70
CA LYS A 257 -9.59 5.86 -9.91
C LYS A 257 -8.79 5.55 -11.18
N ASN A 258 -7.58 6.09 -11.29
CA ASN A 258 -6.84 6.07 -12.57
C ASN A 258 -5.66 5.10 -12.60
N LEU A 259 -5.08 4.75 -11.45
CA LEU A 259 -3.81 4.00 -11.39
C LEU A 259 -3.94 2.60 -10.75
N THR A 260 -5.15 2.20 -10.35
CA THR A 260 -5.44 0.86 -9.80
C THR A 260 -5.25 -0.23 -10.87
N ASN A 261 -4.66 -1.35 -10.47
CA ASN A 261 -4.45 -2.50 -11.34
C ASN A 261 -5.74 -3.32 -11.59
N PRO A 262 -5.76 -4.21 -12.59
CA PRO A 262 -6.91 -5.06 -12.90
C PRO A 262 -7.43 -5.94 -11.75
N GLU A 263 -6.58 -6.27 -10.77
CA GLU A 263 -6.96 -6.99 -9.56
C GLU A 263 -7.58 -6.11 -8.46
N HIS A 264 -7.84 -4.83 -8.75
CA HIS A 264 -8.40 -3.83 -7.84
C HIS A 264 -7.51 -3.47 -6.63
N TYR A 265 -6.22 -3.72 -6.73
CA TYR A 265 -5.22 -3.19 -5.80
C TYR A 265 -4.52 -1.96 -6.39
N LEU A 266 -4.28 -0.97 -5.55
CA LEU A 266 -3.33 0.10 -5.83
C LEU A 266 -1.94 -0.35 -5.35
N HIS A 267 -1.00 -0.48 -6.29
CA HIS A 267 0.37 -0.83 -5.99
C HIS A 267 1.22 0.44 -5.93
N ILE A 268 1.88 0.67 -4.80
CA ILE A 268 2.69 1.88 -4.56
C ILE A 268 4.10 1.44 -4.20
N CYS A 269 5.10 1.90 -4.96
CA CYS A 269 6.51 1.71 -4.63
C CYS A 269 7.02 2.99 -3.97
N VAL A 270 7.65 2.87 -2.80
CA VAL A 270 8.16 3.99 -2.00
C VAL A 270 9.62 3.76 -1.65
N CYS A 271 10.46 4.77 -1.87
CA CYS A 271 11.81 4.81 -1.32
C CYS A 271 11.82 5.73 -0.09
N LEU A 272 12.22 5.18 1.05
CA LEU A 272 12.36 5.90 2.31
C LEU A 272 13.81 6.01 2.70
N LYS A 273 14.27 7.23 2.96
CA LYS A 273 15.50 7.46 3.68
C LYS A 273 15.22 7.31 5.17
N VAL A 274 15.84 6.31 5.79
CA VAL A 274 15.75 6.04 7.23
C VAL A 274 17.15 6.23 7.82
N PRO A 275 17.36 7.24 8.69
CA PRO A 275 18.65 7.43 9.32
C PRO A 275 19.01 6.23 10.17
N GLN A 276 20.24 5.74 10.06
CA GLN A 276 20.76 4.77 11.02
C GLN A 276 20.95 5.46 12.36
N VAL A 277 20.31 4.90 13.40
CA VAL A 277 20.67 5.23 14.78
C VAL A 277 22.04 4.61 15.03
N LEU A 278 23.07 5.44 15.16
CA LEU A 278 24.43 5.06 15.54
C LEU A 278 24.48 4.57 17.00
#